data_AF-A0A353N2S3-F1
#
_entry.id   AF-A0A353N2S3-F1
#
_cell.length_a   1.000
_cell.length_b   1.000
_cell.length_c   1.000
_cell.angle_alpha   90.00
_cell.angle_beta   90.00
_cell.angle_gamma   90.00
#
_symmetry.space_group_name_H-M   'P 1'
#
loop_
_entity.id
_entity.type
_entity.pdbx_description
1 polymer ?
#
loop_
_entity_poly.entity_id
_entity_poly.type
_entity_poly.pdbx_seq_one_letter_code
_entity_poly.pdbx_strand_id
1 'polypeptide(L)'
;DFDGEGLRTAAERIVNMERVYLQELGISRADDTLPERFRKEPMPGDNLTSGSVVELDTMLDEYYEARGWDIETGLPTPETLERLGIRTAR
;
A
#
# COMPACT_ATOMS: atom_id res chain seq x y z
N ASP A 1 10.28 -12.32 24.56
CA ASP A 1 11.02 -11.06 24.40
C ASP A 1 10.61 -10.37 23.12
N PHE A 2 10.40 -9.06 23.17
CA PHE A 2 10.06 -8.22 22.02
C PHE A 2 11.28 -7.37 21.68
N ASP A 3 12.09 -7.84 20.74
CA ASP A 3 13.16 -7.04 20.16
C ASP A 3 12.64 -6.19 18.99
N GLY A 4 13.48 -5.31 18.46
CA GLY A 4 13.08 -4.39 17.39
C GLY A 4 12.65 -5.10 16.10
N GLU A 5 13.22 -6.27 15.80
CA GLU A 5 12.85 -7.07 14.64
C GLU A 5 11.50 -7.76 14.82
N GLY A 6 11.26 -8.34 16.00
CA GLY A 6 9.99 -8.93 16.37
C GLY A 6 8.85 -7.90 16.35
N LEU A 7 9.10 -6.68 16.83
CA LEU A 7 8.14 -5.59 16.76
C LEU A 7 7.83 -5.16 15.31
N ARG A 8 8.85 -5.04 14.46
CA ARG A 8 8.64 -4.73 13.03
C ARG A 8 7.85 -5.83 12.32
N THR A 9 8.16 -7.09 12.59
CA THR A 9 7.46 -8.25 12.02
C THR A 9 6.00 -8.29 12.46
N ALA A 10 5.73 -7.99 13.74
CA ALA A 10 4.37 -7.91 14.27
C ALA A 10 3.57 -6.76 13.62
N ALA A 11 4.18 -5.57 13.48
CA ALA A 11 3.55 -4.44 12.80
C ALA A 11 3.27 -4.74 11.32
N GLU A 12 4.22 -5.35 10.62
CA GLU A 12 4.05 -5.78 9.24
C GLU A 12 2.88 -6.77 9.09
N ARG A 13 2.79 -7.76 9.99
CA ARG A 13 1.67 -8.71 10.01
C ARG A 13 0.32 -8.00 10.17
N ILE A 14 0.22 -7.03 11.07
CA ILE A 14 -1.03 -6.30 11.32
C ILE A 14 -1.52 -5.62 10.04
N VAL A 15 -0.66 -4.84 9.39
CA VAL A 15 -1.07 -4.09 8.19
C VAL A 15 -1.40 -5.03 7.02
N ASN A 16 -0.73 -6.19 6.90
CA ASN A 16 -1.08 -7.19 5.90
C ASN A 16 -2.41 -7.89 6.20
N MET A 17 -2.72 -8.18 7.47
CA MET A 17 -4.03 -8.71 7.86
C MET A 17 -5.16 -7.72 7.58
N GLU A 18 -4.95 -6.43 7.88
CA GLU A 18 -5.90 -5.37 7.56
C GLU A 18 -6.13 -5.27 6.04
N ARG A 19 -5.07 -5.35 5.23
CA ARG A 19 -5.20 -5.30 3.77
C ARG A 19 -6.03 -6.47 3.23
N VAL A 20 -5.76 -7.69 3.69
CA VAL A 20 -6.55 -8.88 3.33
C VAL A 20 -8.02 -8.67 3.68
N TYR A 21 -8.30 -8.20 4.90
CA TYR A 21 -9.67 -7.97 5.35
C TYR A 21 -10.38 -6.89 4.51
N LEU A 22 -9.72 -5.78 4.21
CA LEU A 22 -10.27 -4.74 3.33
C LEU A 22 -10.60 -5.28 1.94
N GLN A 23 -9.76 -6.17 1.42
CA GLN A 23 -10.02 -6.81 0.12
C GLN A 23 -11.22 -7.76 0.15
N GLU A 24 -11.43 -8.48 1.26
CA GLU A 24 -12.66 -9.27 1.47
C GLU A 24 -13.92 -8.39 1.50
N LEU A 25 -13.78 -7.12 1.90
CA LEU A 25 -14.84 -6.10 1.83
C LEU A 25 -14.94 -5.40 0.46
N GLY A 26 -14.13 -5.79 -0.52
CA GLY A 26 -14.17 -5.26 -1.89
C GLY A 26 -13.27 -4.06 -2.15
N ILE A 27 -12.43 -3.64 -1.20
CA ILE A 27 -11.41 -2.63 -1.43
C ILE A 27 -10.28 -3.22 -2.28
N SER A 28 -9.83 -2.45 -3.26
CA SER A 28 -8.86 -2.88 -4.26
C SER A 28 -7.84 -1.78 -4.55
N ARG A 29 -6.88 -2.07 -5.43
CA ARG A 29 -6.00 -1.06 -6.00
C ARG A 29 -6.75 0.16 -6.56
N ALA A 30 -7.94 -0.02 -7.12
CA ALA A 30 -8.73 1.07 -7.68
C ALA A 30 -9.17 2.10 -6.62
N ASP A 31 -9.27 1.68 -5.36
CA ASP A 31 -9.68 2.50 -4.22
C ASP A 31 -8.49 3.20 -3.53
N ASP A 32 -7.26 2.73 -3.78
CA ASP A 32 -6.03 3.34 -3.27
C ASP A 32 -5.70 4.60 -4.09
N THR A 33 -6.54 5.62 -3.97
CA THR A 33 -6.44 6.82 -4.79
C THR A 33 -6.49 8.13 -4.00
N LEU A 34 -6.17 9.22 -4.70
CA LEU A 34 -6.27 10.59 -4.19
C LEU A 34 -7.36 11.34 -4.96
N PRO A 35 -7.95 12.40 -4.35
CA PRO A 35 -8.83 13.31 -5.08
C PRO A 35 -8.18 13.83 -6.37
N GLU A 36 -8.97 13.96 -7.44
CA GLU A 36 -8.48 14.27 -8.80
C GLU A 36 -7.57 15.51 -8.86
N ARG A 37 -7.85 16.52 -8.03
CA ARG A 37 -7.04 17.74 -7.97
C ARG A 37 -5.55 17.47 -7.73
N PHE A 38 -5.21 16.48 -6.91
CA PHE A 38 -3.80 16.16 -6.61
C PHE A 38 -3.10 15.45 -7.78
N ARG A 39 -3.89 14.82 -8.66
CA ARG A 39 -3.41 14.03 -9.79
C ARG A 39 -3.41 14.81 -11.10
N LYS A 40 -4.23 15.87 -11.21
CA LYS A 40 -4.51 16.55 -12.48
C LYS A 40 -4.29 18.07 -12.42
N GLU A 41 -4.42 18.69 -11.25
CA GLU A 41 -4.24 20.14 -11.11
C GLU A 41 -2.82 20.43 -10.63
N PRO A 42 -1.99 21.13 -11.43
CA PRO A 42 -0.65 21.51 -11.00
C PRO A 42 -0.69 22.40 -9.76
N MET A 43 0.24 22.18 -8.83
CA MET A 43 0.36 22.98 -7.61
C MET A 43 0.48 24.47 -7.95
N PRO A 44 -0.41 25.34 -7.43
CA PRO A 44 -0.37 26.76 -7.72
C PRO A 44 0.72 27.50 -6.91
N GLY A 45 1.03 28.72 -7.33
CA GLY A 45 1.93 29.65 -6.64
C GLY A 45 3.31 29.76 -7.31
N ASP A 46 4.22 30.46 -6.65
CA ASP A 46 5.61 30.64 -7.08
C ASP A 46 6.55 30.13 -5.97
N ASN A 47 6.73 28.80 -5.92
CA ASN A 47 7.58 28.10 -4.96
C ASN A 47 8.22 26.84 -5.60
N LEU A 48 9.05 26.14 -4.84
CA LEU A 48 9.81 24.97 -5.32
C LEU A 48 8.96 23.81 -5.84
N THR A 49 7.68 23.74 -5.44
CA THR A 49 6.75 22.68 -5.84
C THR A 49 5.72 23.14 -6.87
N SER A 50 5.76 24.41 -7.29
CA SER A 50 4.85 24.95 -8.29
C SER A 50 4.88 24.14 -9.58
N GLY A 51 3.70 23.82 -10.11
CA GLY A 51 3.55 23.05 -11.34
C GLY A 51 3.61 21.53 -11.17
N SER A 52 3.88 21.00 -9.98
CA SER A 52 3.90 19.55 -9.74
C SER A 52 2.50 18.96 -9.62
N VAL A 53 2.38 17.68 -9.99
CA VAL A 53 1.25 16.79 -9.68
C VAL A 53 1.80 15.53 -9.00
N VAL A 54 0.93 14.75 -8.35
CA VAL A 54 1.32 13.49 -7.73
C VAL A 54 1.32 12.36 -8.76
N GLU A 55 2.49 11.75 -8.98
CA GLU A 55 2.69 10.57 -9.84
C GLU A 55 2.24 9.29 -9.12
N LEU A 56 0.95 9.22 -8.81
CA LEU A 56 0.39 8.25 -7.88
C LEU A 56 0.57 6.79 -8.35
N ASP A 57 0.40 6.52 -9.63
CA ASP A 57 0.42 5.14 -10.15
C ASP A 57 1.81 4.50 -9.96
N THR A 58 2.88 5.24 -10.29
CA THR A 58 4.27 4.82 -10.04
C THR A 58 4.57 4.65 -8.56
N MET A 59 4.12 5.60 -7.73
CA MET A 59 4.31 5.50 -6.28
C MET A 59 3.59 4.29 -5.66
N LEU A 60 2.42 3.93 -6.18
CA LEU A 60 1.68 2.74 -5.75
C LEU A 60 2.39 1.45 -6.15
N ASP A 61 2.93 1.37 -7.36
CA ASP A 61 3.69 0.20 -7.81
C ASP A 61 4.91 -0.04 -6.93
N GLU A 62 5.70 1.00 -6.68
CA GLU A 62 6.86 0.95 -5.78
C GLU A 62 6.45 0.59 -4.36
N TYR A 63 5.34 1.13 -3.86
CA TYR A 63 4.81 0.81 -2.54
C TYR A 63 4.41 -0.66 -2.44
N TYR A 64 3.71 -1.21 -3.44
CA TYR A 64 3.29 -2.61 -3.42
C TYR A 64 4.48 -3.55 -3.51
N GLU A 65 5.48 -3.28 -4.37
CA GLU A 65 6.72 -4.06 -4.39
C GLU A 65 7.41 -4.04 -3.02
N ALA A 66 7.57 -2.86 -2.42
CA ALA A 66 8.20 -2.72 -1.11
C ALA A 66 7.44 -3.45 0.01
N ARG A 67 6.14 -3.67 -0.16
CA ARG A 67 5.26 -4.37 0.78
C ARG A 67 5.16 -5.87 0.53
N GLY A 68 5.72 -6.35 -0.59
CA GLY A 68 5.54 -7.73 -1.05
C GLY A 68 4.09 -8.00 -1.45
N TRP A 69 3.47 -7.05 -2.15
CA TRP A 69 2.11 -7.10 -2.65
C TRP A 69 2.12 -7.20 -4.19
N ASP A 70 1.12 -7.85 -4.75
CA ASP A 70 0.90 -7.95 -6.18
C ASP A 70 0.47 -6.60 -6.75
N ILE A 71 1.16 -6.14 -7.80
CA ILE A 71 0.99 -4.80 -8.36
C ILE A 71 -0.43 -4.59 -8.91
N GLU A 72 -1.02 -5.63 -9.52
CA GLU A 72 -2.31 -5.54 -10.19
C GLU A 72 -3.48 -5.58 -9.20
N THR A 73 -3.44 -6.53 -8.27
CA THR A 73 -4.54 -6.79 -7.33
C THR A 73 -4.44 -5.97 -6.04
N GLY A 74 -3.23 -5.51 -5.69
CA GLY A 74 -2.93 -4.85 -4.42
C GLY A 74 -2.99 -5.78 -3.21
N LEU A 75 -2.94 -7.10 -3.41
CA LEU A 75 -2.94 -8.11 -2.35
C LEU A 75 -1.53 -8.50 -1.91
N PRO A 76 -1.30 -8.81 -0.63
CA PRO A 76 -0.06 -9.48 -0.22
C PRO A 76 0.16 -10.77 -1.01
N THR A 77 1.37 -10.99 -1.50
CA THR A 77 1.70 -12.21 -2.26
C THR A 77 1.65 -13.46 -1.37
N PRO A 78 1.51 -14.67 -1.94
CA PRO A 78 1.56 -15.90 -1.17
C PRO A 78 2.82 -16.02 -0.29
N GLU A 79 3.98 -15.59 -0.79
CA GLU A 79 5.24 -15.62 -0.04
C GLU A 79 5.19 -14.69 1.18
N THR A 80 4.60 -13.51 1.04
CA THR A 80 4.43 -12.55 2.14
C THR A 80 3.46 -13.09 3.19
N LEU A 81 2.34 -13.69 2.78
CA LEU A 81 1.37 -14.30 3.69
C LEU A 81 1.97 -15.46 4.48
N GLU A 82 2.72 -16.34 3.82
CA GLU A 82 3.40 -17.48 4.44
C GLU A 82 4.43 -17.00 5.47
N ARG A 83 5.33 -16.07 5.08
CA ARG A 83 6.36 -15.51 5.97
C ARG A 83 5.76 -14.85 7.21
N LEU A 84 4.62 -14.17 7.06
CA LEU A 84 3.94 -13.50 8.16
C LEU A 84 3.01 -14.43 8.96
N GLY A 85 2.78 -15.67 8.52
CA GLY A 85 1.88 -16.63 9.16
C GLY A 85 0.41 -16.22 9.10
N ILE A 86 0.02 -15.49 8.05
CA ILE A 86 -1.36 -15.04 7.85
C ILE A 86 -2.11 -16.13 7.07
N ARG A 87 -3.18 -16.64 7.66
CA ARG A 87 -4.10 -17.58 7.00
C ARG A 87 -5.35 -16.84 6.60
N THR A 88 -5.65 -16.82 5.31
CA THR A 88 -6.90 -16.29 4.78
C THR A 88 -7.97 -17.37 4.83
N ALA A 89 -9.24 -17.00 4.92
CA ALA A 89 -10.34 -17.95 5.12
C ALA A 89 -10.78 -18.71 3.85
N ARG A 90 -9.97 -18.70 2.78
CA ARG A 90 -10.31 -19.34 1.51
C ARG A 90 -9.73 -20.74 1.39
#